data_AF-A0A945BF12-F1
#
_entry.id   AF-A0A945BF12-F1
#
_cell.length_a   1.000
_cell.length_b   1.000
_cell.length_c   1.000
_cell.angle_alpha   90.00
_cell.angle_beta   90.00
_cell.angle_gamma   90.00
#
_symmetry.space_group_name_H-M   'P 1'
#
loop_
_entity.id
_entity.type
_entity.pdbx_description
1 polymer ?
#
loop_
_entity_poly.entity_id
_entity_poly.type
_entity_poly.pdbx_seq_one_letter_code
_entity_poly.pdbx_strand_id
1 'polypeptide(L)'
;MKSPVSSKIVPIFYLLIGLIFLCFPQIPHKDITNVDNIIGEEVSLVFTREIGVLFIVIAILIRQIYSTSESVYRLMNTTFLVVMILLSSTSIMMYFLIPSHPLQLIVTTLINIAFFFVYLWERK
;
A
#
# COMPACT_ATOMS: atom_id res chain seq x y z
N MET A 1 27.37 7.67 1.27
CA MET A 1 26.06 8.28 1.57
C MET A 1 25.33 7.37 2.55
N LYS A 2 24.61 7.90 3.55
CA LYS A 2 23.82 7.06 4.47
C LYS A 2 22.66 6.44 3.69
N SER A 3 22.42 5.15 3.89
CA SER A 3 21.25 4.45 3.33
C SER A 3 19.97 5.19 3.74
N PRO A 4 19.11 5.59 2.79
CA PRO A 4 17.80 6.16 3.11
C PRO A 4 17.03 5.15 3.97
N VAL A 5 16.53 5.59 5.12
CA VAL A 5 15.70 4.81 6.05
C VAL A 5 14.47 4.16 5.35
N SER A 6 13.88 4.82 4.37
CA SER A 6 12.80 4.37 3.49
C SER A 6 13.20 3.15 2.66
N SER A 7 14.47 2.99 2.30
CA SER A 7 14.94 1.79 1.60
C SER A 7 14.79 0.53 2.45
N LYS A 8 14.62 0.69 3.76
CA LYS A 8 14.29 -0.39 4.69
C LYS A 8 12.80 -0.40 5.03
N ILE A 9 12.23 0.76 5.39
CA ILE A 9 10.84 0.86 5.85
C ILE A 9 9.85 0.50 4.75
N VAL A 10 10.06 0.96 3.52
CA VAL A 10 9.10 0.82 2.42
C VAL A 10 8.97 -0.64 1.97
N PRO A 11 10.06 -1.39 1.73
CA PRO A 11 9.95 -2.84 1.49
C PRO A 11 9.29 -3.57 2.66
N ILE A 12 9.62 -3.24 3.91
CA ILE A 12 9.02 -3.88 5.09
C ILE A 12 7.51 -3.62 5.15
N PHE A 13 7.08 -2.38 4.87
CA PHE A 13 5.67 -2.01 4.82
C PHE A 13 4.91 -2.83 3.78
N TYR A 14 5.42 -2.91 2.54
CA TYR A 14 4.80 -3.72 1.50
C TYR A 14 4.80 -5.22 1.82
N LEU A 15 5.86 -5.71 2.46
CA LEU A 15 5.94 -7.09 2.90
C LEU A 15 4.91 -7.41 3.99
N LEU A 16 4.71 -6.50 4.96
CA LEU A 16 3.70 -6.65 6.01
C LEU A 16 2.27 -6.64 5.42
N ILE A 17 1.98 -5.71 4.50
CA ILE A 17 0.69 -5.69 3.80
C ILE A 17 0.48 -7.00 3.03
N GLY A 18 1.50 -7.45 2.30
CA GLY A 18 1.42 -8.70 1.56
C GLY A 18 1.16 -9.90 2.46
N LEU A 19 1.82 -9.98 3.61
CA LEU A 19 1.58 -11.03 4.61
C LEU A 19 0.17 -10.96 5.21
N ILE A 20 -0.38 -9.76 5.46
CA ILE A 20 -1.75 -9.61 5.94
C ILE A 20 -2.73 -10.19 4.92
N PHE A 21 -2.60 -9.83 3.63
CA PHE A 21 -3.48 -10.36 2.59
C PHE A 21 -3.28 -11.85 2.31
N LEU A 22 -2.07 -12.37 2.49
CA LEU A 22 -1.77 -13.79 2.29
C LEU A 22 -2.34 -14.66 3.44
N CYS A 23 -2.16 -14.22 4.69
CA CYS A 23 -2.52 -14.98 5.89
C CYS A 23 -3.95 -14.70 6.38
N PHE A 24 -4.45 -13.49 6.18
CA PHE A 24 -5.78 -13.04 6.59
C PHE A 24 -6.54 -12.41 5.40
N PRO A 25 -6.81 -13.18 4.33
CA PRO A 25 -7.57 -12.73 3.16
C PRO A 25 -9.06 -12.61 3.50
N GLN A 26 -9.43 -11.67 4.37
CA GLN A 26 -10.83 -11.39 4.69
C GLN A 26 -11.19 -10.03 4.11
N ILE A 27 -11.84 -10.05 2.95
CA ILE A 27 -12.61 -8.91 2.45
C ILE A 27 -14.02 -9.06 3.06
N PRO A 28 -14.70 -7.98 3.49
CA PRO A 28 -16.11 -8.05 3.83
C PRO A 28 -16.91 -8.47 2.59
N HIS A 29 -17.11 -9.79 2.41
CA HIS A 29 -17.81 -10.39 1.27
C HIS A 29 -19.32 -10.13 1.27
N LYS A 30 -19.85 -9.57 2.37
CA LYS A 30 -21.29 -9.27 2.52
C LYS A 30 -21.84 -8.31 1.47
N ASP A 31 -20.98 -7.52 0.82
CA ASP A 31 -21.41 -6.56 -0.21
C ASP A 31 -21.38 -7.15 -1.64
N ILE A 32 -20.77 -8.34 -1.85
CA ILE A 32 -20.74 -9.04 -3.15
C ILE A 32 -21.85 -10.08 -3.15
N THR A 33 -23.10 -9.63 -3.36
CA THR A 33 -24.28 -10.49 -3.32
C THR A 33 -24.51 -11.24 -4.65
N ASN A 34 -24.98 -12.50 -4.53
CA ASN A 34 -25.62 -13.34 -5.55
C ASN A 34 -24.80 -14.24 -6.51
N VAL A 35 -23.66 -14.80 -6.10
CA VAL A 35 -23.10 -15.97 -6.79
C VAL A 35 -22.86 -17.06 -5.76
N ASP A 36 -23.41 -18.25 -6.02
CA ASP A 36 -23.40 -19.45 -5.17
C ASP A 36 -22.29 -19.47 -4.11
N ASN A 37 -22.72 -19.43 -2.84
CA ASN A 37 -21.96 -19.07 -1.63
C ASN A 37 -20.62 -19.78 -1.41
N ILE A 38 -20.27 -20.82 -2.17
CA ILE A 38 -19.04 -21.58 -2.00
C ILE A 38 -18.01 -21.21 -3.08
N ILE A 39 -18.43 -21.11 -4.35
CA ILE A 39 -17.52 -20.83 -5.47
C ILE A 39 -17.09 -19.35 -5.45
N GLY A 40 -18.01 -18.43 -5.12
CA GLY A 40 -17.68 -17.01 -5.00
C GLY A 40 -16.72 -16.71 -3.85
N GLU A 41 -16.84 -17.43 -2.74
CA GLU A 41 -15.99 -17.27 -1.56
C GLU A 41 -14.57 -17.78 -1.82
N GLU A 42 -14.43 -18.96 -2.44
CA GLU A 42 -13.11 -19.51 -2.82
C GLU A 42 -12.39 -18.61 -3.83
N VAL A 43 -13.08 -18.10 -4.85
CA VAL A 43 -12.48 -17.20 -5.85
C VAL A 43 -12.08 -15.86 -5.22
N SER A 44 -12.91 -15.29 -4.34
CA SER A 44 -12.58 -14.05 -3.64
C SER A 44 -11.36 -14.21 -2.71
N LEU A 45 -11.26 -15.37 -2.04
CA LEU A 45 -10.13 -15.71 -1.18
C LEU A 45 -8.84 -15.89 -1.98
N VAL A 46 -8.88 -16.60 -3.11
CA VAL A 46 -7.72 -16.77 -4.01
C VAL A 46 -7.26 -15.42 -4.54
N PHE A 47 -8.18 -14.59 -5.03
CA PHE A 47 -7.87 -13.24 -5.53
C PHE A 47 -7.22 -12.36 -4.45
N THR A 48 -7.72 -12.42 -3.22
CA THR A 48 -7.17 -11.65 -2.09
C THR A 48 -5.75 -12.12 -1.74
N ARG A 49 -5.49 -13.43 -1.80
CA ARG A 49 -4.14 -13.98 -1.61
C ARG A 49 -3.19 -13.59 -2.74
N GLU A 50 -3.66 -13.55 -3.99
CA GLU A 50 -2.87 -13.07 -5.12
C GLU A 50 -2.43 -11.62 -4.96
N ILE A 51 -3.33 -10.76 -4.46
CA ILE A 51 -2.98 -9.38 -4.08
C ILE A 51 -1.86 -9.39 -3.02
N GLY A 52 -1.94 -10.29 -2.03
CA GLY A 52 -0.88 -10.47 -1.03
C GLY A 52 0.47 -10.87 -1.64
N VAL A 53 0.48 -11.85 -2.55
CA VAL A 53 1.69 -12.28 -3.28
C VAL A 53 2.27 -11.11 -4.09
N LEU A 54 1.43 -10.35 -4.78
CA LEU A 54 1.85 -9.17 -5.55
C LEU A 54 2.59 -8.16 -4.66
N PHE A 55 2.06 -7.86 -3.47
CA PHE A 55 2.72 -6.96 -2.52
C PHE A 55 4.08 -7.47 -2.03
N ILE A 56 4.23 -8.78 -1.82
CA ILE A 56 5.52 -9.40 -1.47
C ILE A 56 6.52 -9.26 -2.63
N VAL A 57 6.09 -9.50 -3.86
CA VAL A 57 6.93 -9.33 -5.06
C VAL A 57 7.39 -7.88 -5.18
N ILE A 58 6.47 -6.91 -5.01
CA ILE A 58 6.81 -5.48 -5.01
C ILE A 58 7.84 -5.15 -3.93
N ALA A 59 7.69 -5.67 -2.71
CA ALA A 59 8.65 -5.45 -1.63
C ALA A 59 10.07 -5.93 -1.99
N ILE A 60 10.17 -7.13 -2.60
CA ILE A 60 11.45 -7.69 -3.05
C ILE A 60 12.04 -6.84 -4.17
N LEU A 61 11.23 -6.42 -5.16
CA LEU A 61 11.67 -5.60 -6.28
C LEU A 61 12.20 -4.25 -5.80
N ILE A 62 11.50 -3.56 -4.90
CA ILE A 62 11.97 -2.27 -4.34
C ILE A 62 13.33 -2.46 -3.64
N ARG A 63 13.50 -3.54 -2.88
CA ARG A 63 14.77 -3.87 -2.23
C ARG A 63 15.89 -4.15 -3.24
N GLN A 64 15.59 -4.88 -4.32
CA GLN A 64 16.56 -5.16 -5.39
C GLN A 64 16.94 -3.88 -6.13
N ILE A 65 15.98 -3.02 -6.48
CA ILE A 65 16.23 -1.73 -7.13
C ILE A 65 17.19 -0.89 -6.28
N TYR A 66 16.94 -0.80 -4.96
CA TYR A 66 17.85 -0.11 -4.05
C TYR A 66 19.26 -0.70 -4.04
N SER A 67 19.37 -2.03 -4.00
CA SER A 67 20.67 -2.72 -4.00
C SER A 67 21.44 -2.53 -5.30
N THR A 68 20.75 -2.40 -6.44
CA THR A 68 21.37 -2.27 -7.76
C THR A 68 21.70 -0.83 -8.10
N SER A 69 20.79 0.11 -7.81
CA SER A 69 20.97 1.52 -8.15
C SER A 69 20.25 2.45 -7.19
N GLU A 70 21.04 3.16 -6.39
CA GLU A 70 20.54 4.16 -5.45
C GLU A 70 19.88 5.35 -6.17
N SER A 71 20.35 5.72 -7.37
CA SER A 71 19.79 6.84 -8.14
C SER A 71 18.40 6.52 -8.68
N VAL A 72 18.19 5.30 -9.18
CA VAL A 72 16.87 4.82 -9.62
C VAL A 72 15.91 4.72 -8.43
N TYR A 73 16.39 4.25 -7.28
CA TYR A 73 15.58 4.23 -6.07
C TYR A 73 15.13 5.64 -5.65
N ARG A 74 16.02 6.65 -5.67
CA ARG A 74 15.67 8.04 -5.35
C ARG A 74 14.69 8.66 -6.34
N LEU A 75 14.80 8.32 -7.63
CA LEU A 75 13.85 8.75 -8.65
C LEU A 75 12.47 8.14 -8.42
N MET A 76 12.41 6.82 -8.16
CA MET A 76 11.18 6.11 -7.84
C MET A 76 10.52 6.66 -6.58
N ASN A 77 11.32 6.95 -5.55
CA ASN A 77 10.89 7.60 -4.31
C ASN A 77 10.23 8.97 -4.59
N THR A 78 10.80 9.77 -5.50
CA THR A 78 10.20 11.05 -5.92
C THR A 78 8.82 10.88 -6.56
N THR A 79 8.68 9.91 -7.47
CA THR A 79 7.38 9.60 -8.09
C THR A 79 6.38 9.11 -7.04
N PHE A 80 6.84 8.29 -6.09
CA PHE A 80 6.03 7.83 -4.95
C PHE A 80 5.48 8.99 -4.13
N LEU A 81 6.33 9.97 -3.83
CA LEU A 81 5.99 11.15 -3.05
C LEU A 81 4.85 11.96 -3.71
N VAL A 82 4.88 12.12 -5.04
CA VAL A 82 3.80 12.77 -5.81
C VAL A 82 2.51 11.97 -5.73
N VAL A 83 2.57 10.65 -5.91
CA VAL A 83 1.39 9.78 -5.82
C VAL A 83 0.77 9.82 -4.43
N MET A 84 1.57 9.83 -3.36
CA MET A 84 1.08 9.90 -1.98
C MET A 84 0.37 11.24 -1.67
N ILE A 85 0.84 12.36 -2.23
CA ILE A 85 0.13 13.65 -2.14
C ILE A 85 -1.23 13.56 -2.84
N LEU A 86 -1.26 13.02 -4.06
CA LEU A 86 -2.48 12.87 -4.83
C LEU A 86 -3.49 11.96 -4.10
N LEU A 87 -3.05 10.82 -3.57
CA LEU A 87 -3.89 9.92 -2.77
C LEU A 87 -4.40 10.57 -1.49
N SER A 88 -3.58 11.38 -0.82
CA SER A 88 -4.01 12.13 0.36
C SER A 88 -5.09 13.17 0.01
N SER A 89 -4.92 13.90 -1.10
CA SER A 89 -5.91 14.88 -1.56
C SER A 89 -7.25 14.24 -1.98
N THR A 90 -7.20 13.10 -2.66
CA THR A 90 -8.41 12.34 -3.04
C THR A 90 -9.08 11.73 -1.82
N SER A 91 -8.33 11.32 -0.80
CA SER A 91 -8.90 10.83 0.48
C SER A 91 -9.66 11.94 1.23
N ILE A 92 -9.13 13.17 1.26
CA ILE A 92 -9.83 14.32 1.84
C ILE A 92 -11.12 14.63 1.05
N MET A 93 -11.06 14.57 -0.28
CA MET A 93 -12.25 14.77 -1.12
C MET A 93 -13.30 13.66 -0.87
N MET A 94 -12.88 12.40 -0.82
CA MET A 94 -13.74 11.24 -0.55
C MET A 94 -14.40 11.30 0.82
N TYR A 95 -13.74 11.87 1.84
CA TYR A 95 -14.34 12.11 3.16
C TYR A 95 -15.64 12.92 3.09
N PHE A 96 -15.71 13.90 2.19
CA PHE A 96 -16.93 14.70 2.01
C PHE A 96 -17.98 14.03 1.10
N LEU A 97 -17.57 13.11 0.22
CA LEU A 97 -18.47 12.40 -0.70
C LEU A 97 -19.08 11.11 -0.12
N ILE A 98 -18.37 10.41 0.76
CA ILE A 98 -18.78 9.10 1.29
C ILE A 98 -18.65 9.12 2.82
N PRO A 99 -19.66 9.67 3.54
CA PRO A 99 -19.61 9.83 4.99
C PRO A 99 -19.75 8.52 5.78
N SER A 100 -19.91 7.38 5.12
CA SER A 100 -20.13 6.07 5.77
C SER A 100 -18.87 5.44 6.37
N HIS A 101 -17.66 5.84 5.96
CA HIS A 101 -16.39 5.27 6.46
C HIS A 101 -15.33 6.31 6.87
N PRO A 102 -15.66 7.28 7.73
CA PRO A 102 -14.78 8.43 8.03
C PRO A 102 -13.47 8.01 8.72
N LEU A 103 -13.52 7.02 9.60
CA LEU A 103 -12.33 6.53 10.33
C LEU A 103 -11.29 5.91 9.39
N GLN A 104 -11.73 5.11 8.41
CA GLN A 104 -10.82 4.46 7.47
C GLN A 104 -10.12 5.51 6.59
N LEU A 105 -10.86 6.49 6.07
CA LEU A 105 -10.31 7.59 5.29
C LEU A 105 -9.29 8.43 6.08
N ILE A 106 -9.55 8.71 7.36
CA ILE A 106 -8.61 9.42 8.24
C ILE A 106 -7.33 8.60 8.43
N VAL A 107 -7.43 7.31 8.73
CA VAL A 107 -6.27 6.42 8.93
C VAL A 107 -5.42 6.35 7.66
N THR A 108 -6.04 6.16 6.49
CA THR A 108 -5.30 6.11 5.21
C THR A 108 -4.61 7.45 4.92
N THR A 109 -5.26 8.57 5.21
CA THR A 109 -4.67 9.91 5.05
C THR A 109 -3.47 10.11 5.96
N LEU A 110 -3.57 9.70 7.23
CA LEU A 110 -2.46 9.78 8.19
C LEU A 110 -1.26 8.91 7.78
N ILE A 111 -1.52 7.70 7.29
CA ILE A 111 -0.47 6.82 6.76
C ILE A 111 0.24 7.50 5.58
N ASN A 112 -0.51 8.03 4.61
CA ASN A 112 0.06 8.68 3.44
C ASN A 112 0.90 9.91 3.82
N ILE A 113 0.43 10.73 4.77
CA ILE A 113 1.17 11.88 5.31
C ILE A 113 2.44 11.43 6.04
N ALA A 114 2.39 10.37 6.85
CA ALA A 114 3.56 9.86 7.56
C ALA A 114 4.66 9.41 6.58
N PHE A 115 4.30 8.67 5.53
CA PHE A 115 5.24 8.28 4.48
C PHE A 115 5.80 9.48 3.72
N PHE A 116 4.97 10.48 3.42
CA PHE A 116 5.41 11.71 2.79
C PHE A 116 6.51 12.42 3.61
N PHE A 117 6.34 12.52 4.94
CA PHE A 117 7.37 13.09 5.82
C PHE A 117 8.65 12.25 5.87
N VAL A 118 8.54 10.92 5.91
CA VAL A 118 9.69 10.01 5.85
C VAL A 118 10.49 10.27 4.57
N TYR A 119 9.83 10.39 3.42
CA TYR A 119 10.50 10.65 2.15
C TYR A 119 11.07 12.06 2.01
N LEU A 120 10.41 13.08 2.58
CA LEU A 120 10.93 14.45 2.64
C LEU A 120 12.22 14.55 3.47
N TRP A 121 12.27 13.85 4.60
CA TRP A 121 13.44 13.83 5.47
C TRP A 121 14.69 13.32 4.76
N GLU A 122 14.54 12.33 3.88
CA GLU A 122 15.66 11.70 3.17
C GLU A 122 16.19 12.44 1.97
N ARG A 123 15.43 13.43 1.49
CA ARG A 123 15.90 14.34 0.44
C ARG A 123 16.89 15.38 0.96
N LYS A 124 16.94 15.62 2.28
CA LYS A 124 17.93 16.49 2.93
C LYS A 124 19.21 15.72 3.24
#